data_AF-A0A519JRG3-F1
#
_entry.id   AF-A0A519JRG3-F1
#
_cell.length_a   1.000
_cell.length_b   1.000
_cell.length_c   1.000
_cell.angle_alpha   90.00
_cell.angle_beta   90.00
_cell.angle_gamma   90.00
#
_symmetry.space_group_name_H-M   'P 1'
#
loop_
_entity.id
_entity.type
_entity.pdbx_description
1 polymer ?
#
loop_
_entity_poly.entity_id
_entity_poly.type
_entity_poly.pdbx_seq_one_letter_code
_entity_poly.pdbx_strand_id
1 'polypeptide(L)'
;LAIQGVGPKAALSVLDVLPPGELASAVAREDKAAVARANGVGPKLALRIVTELKGKALGDPSFTPSAPGVHVEAAAPPPPSLTGEAVSALLGLGVAEINARRAVDQALIRLGEDADLSAVIRAALQELGR
;
A
#
# COMPACT_ATOMS: atom_id res chain seq x y z
N LEU A 1 -17.17 -8.31 -2.52
CA LEU A 1 -17.64 -7.00 -2.00
C LEU A 1 -18.63 -6.41 -2.99
N ALA A 2 -19.78 -5.92 -2.56
CA ALA A 2 -20.70 -5.16 -3.41
C ALA A 2 -21.25 -3.96 -2.61
N ILE A 3 -21.24 -2.77 -3.22
CA ILE A 3 -21.77 -1.54 -2.63
C ILE A 3 -23.14 -1.31 -3.23
N GLN A 4 -24.14 -1.14 -2.39
CA GLN A 4 -25.51 -0.92 -2.83
C GLN A 4 -25.64 0.38 -3.65
N GLY A 5 -26.16 0.26 -4.87
CA GLY A 5 -26.28 1.38 -5.82
C GLY A 5 -25.06 1.58 -6.73
N VAL A 6 -24.01 0.78 -6.60
CA VAL A 6 -22.89 0.74 -7.56
C VAL A 6 -23.13 -0.41 -8.54
N GLY A 7 -23.48 -0.06 -9.78
CA GLY A 7 -23.57 -1.03 -10.88
C GLY A 7 -22.24 -1.21 -11.62
N PRO A 8 -22.14 -2.17 -12.56
CA PRO A 8 -20.90 -2.46 -13.30
C PRO A 8 -20.35 -1.25 -14.06
N LYS A 9 -21.24 -0.48 -14.71
CA LYS A 9 -20.86 0.73 -15.45
C LYS A 9 -20.27 1.80 -14.54
N ALA A 10 -20.89 2.04 -13.38
CA ALA A 10 -20.40 3.02 -12.42
C ALA A 10 -19.06 2.56 -11.80
N ALA A 11 -18.92 1.27 -11.50
CA ALA A 11 -17.67 0.71 -11.00
C ALA A 11 -16.51 0.88 -12.02
N LEU A 12 -16.76 0.60 -13.30
CA LEU A 12 -15.78 0.82 -14.36
C LEU A 12 -15.44 2.30 -14.51
N SER A 13 -16.45 3.18 -14.55
CA SER A 13 -16.22 4.64 -14.60
C SER A 13 -15.37 5.15 -13.42
N VAL A 14 -15.51 4.54 -12.23
CA VAL A 14 -14.67 4.88 -11.07
C VAL A 14 -13.23 4.43 -11.31
N LEU A 15 -13.03 3.20 -11.80
CA LEU A 15 -11.69 2.67 -12.07
C LEU A 15 -10.98 3.37 -13.24
N ASP A 16 -11.74 3.91 -14.22
CA ASP A 16 -11.20 4.73 -15.31
C ASP A 16 -10.65 6.08 -14.81
N VAL A 17 -11.23 6.63 -13.74
CA VAL A 17 -10.83 7.92 -13.15
C VAL A 17 -9.85 7.75 -11.99
N LEU A 18 -9.98 6.66 -11.25
CA LEU A 18 -9.17 6.30 -10.08
C LEU A 18 -8.77 4.83 -10.21
N PRO A 19 -7.58 4.54 -10.76
CA PRO A 19 -7.01 3.21 -10.75
C PRO A 19 -6.98 2.63 -9.32
N PRO A 20 -6.90 1.30 -9.15
CA PRO A 20 -7.08 0.65 -7.84
C PRO A 20 -6.25 1.25 -6.69
N GLY A 21 -4.97 1.57 -6.93
CA GLY A 21 -4.10 2.20 -5.92
C GLY A 21 -4.49 3.64 -5.58
N GLU A 22 -4.94 4.41 -6.57
CA GLU A 22 -5.46 5.77 -6.37
C GLU A 22 -6.82 5.75 -5.67
N LEU A 23 -7.69 4.79 -6.00
CA LEU A 23 -8.97 4.59 -5.31
C LEU A 23 -8.73 4.21 -3.84
N ALA A 24 -7.79 3.30 -3.56
CA ALA A 24 -7.41 2.95 -2.19
C ALA A 24 -6.90 4.18 -1.42
N SER A 25 -6.05 5.00 -2.05
CA SER A 25 -5.54 6.24 -1.48
C SER A 25 -6.64 7.28 -1.24
N ALA A 26 -7.56 7.45 -2.20
CA ALA A 26 -8.71 8.34 -2.07
C ALA A 26 -9.64 7.90 -0.94
N VAL A 27 -9.89 6.59 -0.79
CA VAL A 27 -10.68 6.04 0.32
C VAL A 27 -9.99 6.27 1.67
N ALA A 28 -8.67 6.04 1.75
CA ALA A 28 -7.90 6.26 2.97
C ALA A 28 -7.92 7.74 3.43
N ARG A 29 -7.94 8.67 2.47
CA ARG A 29 -8.01 10.12 2.69
C ARG A 29 -9.44 10.67 2.78
N GLU A 30 -10.44 9.79 2.69
CA GLU A 30 -11.86 10.15 2.63
C GLU A 30 -12.23 11.13 1.50
N ASP A 31 -11.48 11.10 0.39
CA ASP A 31 -11.66 12.01 -0.74
C ASP A 31 -12.83 11.57 -1.64
N LYS A 32 -14.05 11.82 -1.16
CA LYS A 32 -15.29 11.60 -1.92
C LYS A 32 -15.39 12.48 -3.16
N ALA A 33 -14.70 13.62 -3.22
CA ALA A 33 -14.74 14.49 -4.39
C ALA A 33 -14.00 13.85 -5.56
N ALA A 34 -12.85 13.21 -5.30
CA ALA A 34 -12.12 12.43 -6.29
C ALA A 34 -12.99 11.30 -6.88
N VAL A 35 -13.73 10.57 -6.04
CA VAL A 35 -14.63 9.48 -6.46
C VAL A 35 -15.85 10.00 -7.24
N ALA A 36 -16.38 11.17 -6.88
CA ALA A 36 -17.53 11.79 -7.54
C ALA A 36 -17.23 12.31 -8.97
N ARG A 37 -15.96 12.32 -9.39
CA ARG A 37 -15.60 12.66 -10.78
C ARG A 37 -16.02 11.57 -11.78
N ALA A 38 -16.27 10.35 -11.31
CA ALA A 38 -16.67 9.24 -12.15
C ALA A 38 -18.10 9.41 -12.72
N ASN A 39 -18.27 9.08 -14.00
CA ASN A 39 -19.56 9.20 -14.67
C ASN A 39 -20.59 8.23 -14.05
N GLY A 40 -21.72 8.79 -13.61
CA GLY A 40 -22.78 8.04 -12.90
C GLY A 40 -22.58 7.94 -11.39
N VAL A 41 -21.55 8.59 -10.82
CA VAL A 41 -21.30 8.62 -9.38
C VAL A 41 -21.61 9.99 -8.79
N GLY A 42 -22.81 10.13 -8.25
CA GLY A 42 -23.22 11.35 -7.54
C GLY A 42 -22.62 11.47 -6.14
N PRO A 43 -22.73 12.63 -5.48
CA PRO A 43 -22.11 12.91 -4.18
C PRO A 43 -22.54 11.97 -3.06
N LYS A 44 -23.81 11.54 -3.05
CA LYS A 44 -24.32 10.54 -2.09
C LYS A 44 -23.69 9.17 -2.31
N LEU A 45 -23.53 8.76 -3.56
CA LEU A 45 -22.93 7.48 -3.91
C LEU A 45 -21.42 7.50 -3.65
N ALA A 46 -20.73 8.59 -3.98
CA ALA A 46 -19.31 8.77 -3.69
C ALA A 46 -19.02 8.69 -2.18
N LEU A 47 -19.82 9.37 -1.35
CA LEU A 47 -19.71 9.26 0.10
C LEU A 47 -19.91 7.81 0.55
N ARG A 48 -20.95 7.14 0.04
CA ARG A 48 -21.22 5.73 0.37
C ARG A 48 -20.06 4.82 -0.02
N ILE A 49 -19.50 5.01 -1.22
CA ILE A 49 -18.35 4.25 -1.72
C ILE A 49 -17.17 4.40 -0.76
N VAL A 50 -16.79 5.64 -0.44
CA VAL A 50 -15.68 5.92 0.47
C VAL A 50 -15.90 5.29 1.84
N THR A 51 -17.07 5.49 2.45
CA THR A 51 -17.35 4.98 3.79
C THR A 51 -17.44 3.45 3.85
N GLU A 52 -18.07 2.81 2.87
CA GLU A 52 -18.21 1.35 2.85
C GLU A 52 -16.92 0.63 2.46
N LEU A 53 -15.98 1.30 1.78
CA LEU A 53 -14.67 0.77 1.44
C LEU A 53 -13.61 1.11 2.49
N LYS A 54 -13.84 2.13 3.32
CA LYS A 54 -12.93 2.50 4.42
C LYS A 54 -12.76 1.33 5.39
N GLY A 55 -11.50 0.99 5.68
CA GLY A 55 -11.16 -0.13 6.56
C GLY A 55 -11.29 -1.52 5.92
N LYS A 56 -11.66 -1.60 4.63
CA LYS A 56 -11.57 -2.85 3.87
C LYS A 56 -10.21 -2.92 3.19
N ALA A 57 -9.64 -4.11 3.09
CA ALA A 57 -8.42 -4.33 2.31
C ALA A 57 -8.73 -4.08 0.82
N LEU A 58 -8.42 -2.87 0.35
CA LEU A 58 -8.52 -2.47 -1.05
C LEU A 58 -7.18 -2.73 -1.71
N GLY A 59 -7.03 -3.97 -2.20
CA GLY A 59 -5.80 -4.40 -2.85
C GLY A 59 -4.87 -5.13 -1.91
N ASP A 60 -4.34 -6.25 -2.41
CA ASP A 60 -3.04 -6.74 -2.01
C ASP A 60 -2.01 -5.76 -2.58
N PRO A 61 -1.00 -5.28 -1.82
CA PRO A 61 0.08 -4.46 -2.39
C PRO A 61 0.81 -5.15 -3.55
N SER A 62 0.58 -6.46 -3.74
CA SER A 62 1.11 -7.28 -4.83
C SER A 62 0.23 -7.28 -6.10
N PHE A 63 -0.99 -6.72 -6.07
CA PHE A 63 -1.91 -6.76 -7.21
C PHE A 63 -2.07 -5.39 -7.86
N THR A 64 -1.19 -5.10 -8.80
CA THR A 64 -1.40 -4.09 -9.84
C THR A 64 -1.99 -4.78 -11.08
N PRO A 65 -3.28 -4.61 -11.42
CA PRO A 65 -3.79 -5.07 -12.69
C PRO A 65 -3.17 -4.21 -13.80
N SER A 66 -2.14 -4.72 -14.47
CA SER A 66 -1.66 -4.16 -15.73
C SER A 66 -2.77 -4.29 -16.76
N ALA A 67 -3.38 -3.16 -17.16
CA ALA A 67 -4.18 -3.10 -18.36
C ALA A 67 -3.25 -3.26 -19.58
N PRO A 68 -3.58 -4.12 -20.57
CA PRO A 68 -2.79 -4.22 -21.79
C PRO A 68 -3.04 -2.95 -22.63
N GLY A 69 -2.05 -2.06 -22.72
CA GLY A 69 -2.07 -0.95 -23.67
C GLY A 69 -1.57 0.41 -23.17
N VAL A 70 -1.29 0.59 -21.87
CA VAL A 70 -0.63 1.80 -21.39
C VAL A 70 0.84 1.49 -21.15
N HIS A 71 1.69 1.89 -22.11
CA HIS A 71 3.13 2.04 -21.86
C HIS A 71 3.29 3.22 -20.89
N VAL A 72 3.08 2.97 -19.60
CA VAL A 72 3.81 3.70 -18.58
C VAL A 72 5.19 3.08 -18.62
N GLU A 73 6.18 3.85 -19.05
CA GLU A 73 7.59 3.49 -18.86
C GLU A 73 7.72 2.96 -17.44
N ALA A 74 8.06 1.69 -17.32
CA ALA A 74 8.22 1.03 -16.04
C ALA A 74 9.31 1.80 -15.30
N ALA A 75 8.93 2.72 -14.43
CA ALA A 75 9.73 2.98 -13.26
C ALA A 75 9.90 1.61 -12.63
N ALA A 76 11.12 1.09 -12.69
CA ALA A 76 11.51 -0.13 -12.01
C ALA A 76 10.86 -0.13 -10.62
N PRO A 77 10.44 -1.30 -10.09
CA PRO A 77 10.02 -1.37 -8.70
C PRO A 77 11.00 -0.52 -7.89
N PRO A 78 10.53 0.42 -7.03
CA PRO A 78 11.45 1.20 -6.23
C PRO A 78 12.42 0.19 -5.63
N PRO A 79 13.74 0.40 -5.79
CA PRO A 79 14.71 -0.59 -5.36
C PRO A 79 14.33 -0.99 -3.94
N PRO A 80 14.24 -2.30 -3.65
CA PRO A 80 13.76 -2.77 -2.36
C PRO A 80 14.44 -1.96 -1.27
N SER A 81 13.62 -1.27 -0.47
CA SER A 81 14.17 -0.36 0.51
C SER A 81 14.99 -1.17 1.50
N LEU A 82 16.13 -0.62 1.94
CA LEU A 82 16.99 -1.22 2.95
C LEU A 82 16.17 -1.75 4.15
N THR A 83 15.18 -0.98 4.58
CA THR A 83 14.19 -1.34 5.60
C THR A 83 13.35 -2.56 5.20
N GLY A 84 12.80 -2.58 3.99
CA GLY A 84 11.98 -3.68 3.49
C GLY A 84 12.75 -5.00 3.38
N GLU A 85 13.99 -4.94 2.90
CA GLU A 85 14.88 -6.10 2.82
C GLU A 85 15.23 -6.65 4.21
N ALA A 86 15.58 -5.76 5.14
CA ALA A 86 15.92 -6.17 6.50
C ALA A 86 14.73 -6.80 7.24
N VAL A 87 13.53 -6.23 7.12
CA VAL A 87 12.30 -6.80 7.70
C VAL A 87 12.01 -8.17 7.10
N SER A 88 12.12 -8.32 5.78
CA SER A 88 11.88 -9.58 5.09
C SER A 88 12.86 -10.68 5.52
N ALA A 89 14.13 -10.33 5.72
CA ALA A 89 15.15 -11.24 6.24
C ALA A 89 14.81 -11.72 7.67
N LEU A 90 14.40 -10.81 8.56
CA LEU A 90 14.04 -11.16 9.94
C LEU A 90 12.77 -12.04 10.01
N LEU A 91 11.78 -11.77 9.17
CA LEU A 91 10.59 -12.63 9.02
C LEU A 91 10.99 -14.05 8.60
N GLY A 92 11.92 -14.18 7.65
CA GLY A 92 12.46 -15.48 7.22
C GLY A 92 13.19 -16.25 8.33
N LEU A 93 13.68 -15.55 9.35
CA LEU A 93 14.29 -16.15 10.56
C LEU A 93 13.25 -16.48 11.65
N GLY A 94 11.96 -16.20 11.42
CA GLY A 94 10.88 -16.48 12.36
C GLY A 94 10.57 -15.36 13.35
N VAL A 95 11.12 -14.15 13.15
CA VAL A 95 10.77 -12.98 13.96
C VAL A 95 9.37 -12.50 13.58
N ALA A 96 8.52 -12.21 14.56
CA ALA A 96 7.19 -11.63 14.31
C ALA A 96 7.29 -10.25 13.62
N GLU A 97 6.39 -9.95 12.66
CA GLU A 97 6.48 -8.73 11.83
C GLU A 97 6.60 -7.43 12.63
N ILE A 98 5.80 -7.28 13.69
CA ILE A 98 5.81 -6.10 14.57
C ILE A 98 7.18 -5.93 15.24
N ASN A 99 7.80 -7.03 15.66
CA ASN A 99 9.11 -7.03 16.28
C ASN A 99 10.23 -6.78 15.25
N ALA A 100 10.11 -7.35 14.06
CA ALA A 100 11.06 -7.14 12.97
C ALA A 100 11.11 -5.68 12.54
N ARG A 101 9.96 -5.03 12.30
CA ARG A 101 9.88 -3.60 11.96
C ARG A 101 10.50 -2.73 13.05
N ARG A 102 10.10 -2.95 14.31
CA ARG A 102 10.64 -2.18 15.44
C ARG A 102 12.16 -2.31 15.58
N ALA A 103 12.70 -3.52 15.42
CA ALA A 103 14.13 -3.76 15.55
C ALA A 103 14.93 -3.13 14.40
N VAL A 104 14.39 -3.15 13.18
CA VAL A 104 15.00 -2.49 12.01
C VAL A 104 15.00 -0.97 12.16
N ASP A 105 13.90 -0.38 12.64
CA ASP A 105 13.84 1.06 12.87
C ASP A 105 14.88 1.52 13.91
N GLN A 106 15.02 0.77 15.01
CA GLN A 106 16.05 1.04 16.02
C GLN A 106 17.47 0.88 15.48
N ALA A 107 17.71 -0.15 14.66
CA ALA A 107 18.99 -0.36 13.99
C ALA A 107 19.34 0.81 13.07
N LEU A 108 18.39 1.29 12.25
CA LEU A 108 18.60 2.42 11.34
C LEU A 108 18.87 3.74 12.09
N ILE A 109 18.13 4.01 13.18
CA ILE A 109 18.39 5.18 14.04
C ILE A 109 19.82 5.14 14.61
N ARG A 110 20.31 3.94 14.94
CA ARG A 110 21.63 3.75 15.55
C ARG A 110 22.78 3.81 14.53
N LEU A 111 22.57 3.26 13.34
CA LEU A 111 23.60 3.13 12.30
C LEU A 111 23.66 4.35 11.36
N GLY A 112 22.57 5.11 11.23
CA GLY A 112 22.48 6.26 10.32
C GLY A 112 22.17 5.88 8.87
N GLU A 113 22.21 6.87 7.97
CA GLU A 113 21.78 6.72 6.57
C GLU A 113 22.76 5.91 5.68
N ASP A 114 24.01 5.76 6.11
CA ASP A 114 25.05 5.01 5.39
C ASP A 114 25.11 3.51 5.78
N ALA A 115 24.08 2.99 6.45
CA ALA A 115 24.04 1.62 6.94
C ALA A 115 23.87 0.62 5.79
N ASP A 116 24.75 -0.37 5.69
CA ASP A 116 24.55 -1.52 4.80
C ASP A 116 23.53 -2.52 5.38
N LEU A 117 22.83 -3.25 4.50
CA LEU A 117 21.82 -4.24 4.86
C LEU A 117 22.31 -5.24 5.90
N SER A 118 23.53 -5.73 5.73
CA SER A 118 24.12 -6.72 6.65
C SER A 118 24.33 -6.14 8.05
N ALA A 119 24.64 -4.85 8.14
CA ALA A 119 24.82 -4.16 9.40
C ALA A 119 23.47 -3.94 10.11
N VAL A 120 22.44 -3.55 9.36
CA VAL A 120 21.06 -3.38 9.87
C VAL A 120 20.51 -4.69 10.41
N ILE A 121 20.64 -5.81 9.69
CA ILE A 121 20.15 -7.13 10.14
C ILE A 121 20.86 -7.55 11.43
N ARG A 122 22.19 -7.40 11.51
CA ARG A 122 22.95 -7.75 12.72
C ARG A 122 22.53 -6.91 13.92
N ALA A 123 22.39 -5.59 13.74
CA ALA A 123 21.95 -4.70 14.81
C ALA A 123 20.52 -5.01 15.26
N ALA A 124 19.59 -5.26 14.32
CA ALA A 124 18.22 -5.61 14.63
C ALA A 124 18.12 -6.93 15.42
N LEU A 125 18.90 -7.96 15.06
CA LEU A 125 18.99 -9.21 15.83
C LEU A 125 19.56 -8.98 17.24
N GLN A 126 20.53 -8.08 17.38
CA GLN A 126 21.09 -7.72 18.68
C GLN A 126 20.09 -6.98 19.58
N GLU A 127 19.22 -6.15 19.01
CA GLU A 127 18.11 -5.50 19.73
C GLU A 127 17.01 -6.47 20.15
N LEU A 128 16.75 -7.54 19.38
CA LEU A 128 15.77 -8.58 19.72
C LEU A 128 16.27 -9.55 20.80
N GLY A 129 17.59 -9.73 20.90
CA GLY A 129 18.24 -10.54 21.93
C GLY A 129 18.49 -9.81 23.26
N ARG A 130 18.13 -8.52 23.33
CA ARG A 130 18.11 -7.72 24.57
C ARG A 130 16.76 -7.81 25.26
#